data_AF-A0A016X0J7-F1
#
_entry.id   AF-A0A016X0J7-F1
#
_cell.length_a   1.000
_cell.length_b   1.000
_cell.length_c   1.000
_cell.angle_alpha   90.00
_cell.angle_beta   90.00
_cell.angle_gamma   90.00
#
_symmetry.space_group_name_H-M   'P 1'
#
loop_
_entity.id
_entity.type
_entity.pdbx_description
1 polymer ?
#
loop_
_entity_poly.entity_id
_entity_poly.type
_entity_poly.pdbx_seq_one_letter_code
_entity_poly.pdbx_strand_id
1 'polypeptide(L)'
;MGSLSSLTSNPANLQMLAEGKTKVIFGIAGREDVVLIRSKDQLTAFNAVRKNQVEGKARIANKTTTNVFKYLQKIGLETHFVEEASDTDFIARKCQMIPIEWVARRVATGSFLKRNPGVPQGYRFDEPKIEMFFKDDANDDPQYSDEQIECAKFEFNGVKIGKSEISLMKRMTSVIFRALEKAWNKADCALIDMKVEYGVTTDGKIVLADVIDNDSWRVWPHGDKRLQLDKQFYRDIKEVTAEALQQLISNYEKVMDLTAGFTSGPKCQAVIIMGSPADLTHCEKIAGSCKALGITPILHVSSAHKTTRESLNILAKYEDTAVPTVIIAVAGRSNGLGPVLAGNTTLPVVDDELS
;
A
#
# COMPACT_ATOMS: atom_id res chain seq x y z
N MET A 1 -15.36 -14.54 23.53
CA MET A 1 -14.42 -15.09 22.53
C MET A 1 -13.08 -14.42 22.76
N GLY A 2 -11.98 -15.17 22.87
CA GLY A 2 -10.64 -14.58 23.00
C GLY A 2 -10.28 -13.78 21.75
N SER A 3 -9.37 -12.81 21.87
CA SER A 3 -8.84 -12.09 20.70
C SER A 3 -8.16 -13.08 19.75
N LEU A 4 -8.14 -12.77 18.46
CA LEU A 4 -7.51 -13.62 17.45
C LEU A 4 -6.03 -13.91 17.79
N SER A 5 -5.31 -12.87 18.24
CA SER A 5 -3.92 -13.00 18.70
C SER A 5 -3.76 -13.96 19.90
N SER A 6 -4.74 -14.04 20.81
CA SER A 6 -4.72 -14.98 21.94
C SER A 6 -4.94 -16.43 21.51
N LEU A 7 -5.68 -16.66 20.43
CA LEU A 7 -5.88 -18.01 19.89
C LEU A 7 -4.61 -18.50 19.19
N THR A 8 -3.94 -17.62 18.44
CA THR A 8 -2.76 -17.98 17.64
C THR A 8 -1.48 -18.13 18.44
N SER A 9 -1.44 -17.65 19.69
CA SER A 9 -0.28 -17.82 20.58
C SER A 9 -0.16 -19.25 21.13
N ASN A 10 -1.24 -20.04 21.13
CA ASN A 10 -1.22 -21.44 21.53
C ASN A 10 -1.08 -22.36 20.29
N PRO A 11 0.04 -23.07 20.10
CA PRO A 11 0.24 -23.95 18.96
C PRO A 11 -0.81 -25.07 18.81
N ALA A 12 -1.47 -25.48 19.90
CA ALA A 12 -2.54 -26.49 19.84
C ALA A 12 -3.77 -26.01 19.05
N ASN A 13 -3.91 -24.70 18.85
CA ASN A 13 -4.98 -24.11 18.05
C ASN A 13 -4.61 -23.97 16.56
N LEU A 14 -3.41 -24.39 16.15
CA LEU A 14 -2.90 -24.20 14.79
C LEU A 14 -2.81 -25.53 14.05
N GLN A 15 -3.46 -25.61 12.88
CA GLN A 15 -3.36 -26.75 11.98
C GLN A 15 -2.69 -26.30 10.68
N MET A 16 -1.57 -26.91 10.30
CA MET A 16 -0.90 -26.57 9.04
C MET A 16 -1.80 -26.94 7.85
N LEU A 17 -2.04 -25.97 6.97
CA LEU A 17 -2.84 -26.13 5.76
C LEU A 17 -1.97 -26.22 4.51
N ALA A 18 -0.90 -25.44 4.45
CA ALA A 18 0.02 -25.41 3.33
C ALA A 18 1.40 -24.92 3.76
N GLU A 19 2.44 -25.40 3.08
CA GLU A 19 3.80 -24.91 3.23
C GLU A 19 4.38 -24.53 1.86
N GLY A 20 4.88 -23.30 1.76
CA GLY A 20 5.57 -22.79 0.58
C GLY A 20 7.07 -22.60 0.82
N LYS A 21 7.75 -21.99 -0.17
CA LYS A 21 9.20 -21.73 -0.13
C LYS A 21 9.61 -20.81 1.03
N THR A 22 8.79 -19.81 1.37
CA THR A 22 9.14 -18.75 2.33
C THR A 22 8.13 -18.56 3.46
N LYS A 23 7.04 -19.32 3.47
CA LYS A 23 5.94 -19.16 4.43
C LYS A 23 5.19 -20.47 4.68
N VAL A 24 4.52 -20.56 5.83
CA VAL A 24 3.62 -21.64 6.22
C VAL A 24 2.25 -21.04 6.55
N ILE A 25 1.17 -21.68 6.11
CA ILE A 25 -0.20 -21.25 6.35
C ILE A 25 -0.84 -22.21 7.35
N PHE A 26 -1.39 -21.67 8.43
CA PHE A 26 -2.11 -22.42 9.45
C PHE A 26 -3.58 -22.02 9.51
N GLY A 27 -4.47 -23.00 9.63
CA GLY A 27 -5.84 -22.79 10.10
C GLY A 27 -5.84 -22.51 11.60
N ILE A 28 -6.82 -21.74 12.05
CA ILE A 28 -6.98 -21.35 13.46
C ILE A 28 -8.22 -22.04 14.00
N ALA A 29 -8.10 -22.78 15.11
CA ALA A 29 -9.20 -23.53 15.70
C ALA A 29 -10.43 -22.63 15.97
N GLY A 30 -11.61 -23.09 15.52
CA GLY A 30 -12.86 -22.36 15.65
C GLY A 30 -13.02 -21.16 14.69
N ARG A 31 -12.11 -20.97 13.73
CA ARG A 31 -12.15 -19.89 12.73
C ARG A 31 -11.91 -20.42 11.32
N GLU A 32 -12.93 -20.37 10.48
CA GLU A 32 -12.86 -20.87 9.10
C GLU A 32 -12.60 -19.74 8.08
N ASP A 33 -12.83 -18.49 8.48
CA ASP A 33 -12.76 -17.27 7.67
C ASP A 33 -11.36 -16.63 7.66
N VAL A 34 -10.46 -17.06 8.54
CA VAL A 34 -9.10 -16.52 8.69
C VAL A 34 -8.06 -17.62 8.83
N VAL A 35 -6.82 -17.27 8.51
CA VAL A 35 -5.62 -18.11 8.62
C VAL A 35 -4.49 -17.32 9.27
N LEU A 36 -3.55 -18.03 9.89
CA LEU A 36 -2.28 -17.49 10.33
C LEU A 36 -1.23 -17.74 9.25
N ILE A 37 -0.53 -16.70 8.83
CA ILE A 37 0.58 -16.77 7.88
C ILE A 37 1.88 -16.56 8.65
N ARG A 38 2.74 -17.58 8.63
CA ARG A 38 4.05 -17.57 9.28
C ARG A 38 5.16 -17.44 8.25
N SER A 39 6.00 -16.42 8.39
CA SER A 39 7.20 -16.26 7.57
C SER A 39 8.30 -17.23 7.99
N LYS A 40 9.15 -17.66 7.06
CA LYS A 40 10.34 -18.51 7.32
C LYS A 40 11.64 -17.73 7.12
N ASP A 41 12.67 -18.13 7.85
CA ASP A 41 14.07 -17.66 7.69
C ASP A 41 14.73 -18.21 6.42
N GLN A 42 13.95 -18.41 5.36
CA GLN A 42 14.38 -19.07 4.14
C GLN A 42 14.44 -18.06 2.99
N LEU A 43 15.61 -17.95 2.38
CA LEU A 43 15.84 -17.17 1.16
C LEU A 43 15.96 -18.12 -0.03
N THR A 44 15.29 -17.79 -1.14
CA THR A 44 15.29 -18.62 -2.35
C THR A 44 15.42 -17.78 -3.61
N ALA A 45 16.13 -18.24 -4.65
CA ALA A 45 16.15 -17.62 -5.97
C ALA A 45 16.19 -18.68 -7.08
N PHE A 46 15.84 -18.26 -8.30
CA PHE A 46 15.83 -19.13 -9.50
C PHE A 46 15.02 -20.41 -9.29
N ASN A 47 13.71 -20.28 -9.01
CA ASN A 47 12.81 -21.42 -8.71
C ASN A 47 13.33 -22.34 -7.62
N ALA A 48 13.92 -21.73 -6.59
CA ALA A 48 14.51 -22.40 -5.44
C ALA A 48 15.74 -23.28 -5.77
N VAL A 49 16.37 -23.13 -6.93
CA VAL A 49 17.69 -23.72 -7.21
C VAL A 49 18.74 -23.15 -6.26
N ARG A 50 18.65 -21.85 -5.95
CA ARG A 50 19.49 -21.20 -4.94
C ARG A 50 18.69 -21.06 -3.63
N LYS A 51 19.22 -21.57 -2.52
CA LYS A 51 18.60 -21.50 -1.19
C LYS A 51 19.64 -21.20 -0.11
N ASN A 52 19.29 -20.34 0.83
CA ASN A 52 20.07 -20.11 2.06
C ASN A 52 19.12 -19.94 3.24
N GLN A 53 19.55 -20.38 4.42
CA GLN A 53 18.90 -20.05 5.68
C GLN A 53 19.52 -18.76 6.21
N VAL A 54 18.68 -17.81 6.59
CA VAL A 54 19.11 -16.49 7.06
C VAL A 54 18.27 -16.10 8.26
N GLU A 55 18.86 -16.23 9.43
CA GLU A 55 18.23 -15.93 10.71
C GLU A 55 17.68 -14.50 10.75
N GLY A 56 16.48 -14.34 11.29
CA GLY A 56 15.81 -13.04 11.41
C GLY A 56 15.10 -12.55 10.14
N LYS A 57 15.31 -13.20 8.97
CA LYS A 57 14.60 -12.84 7.73
C LYS A 57 13.08 -12.95 7.88
N ALA A 58 12.58 -13.96 8.61
CA ALA A 58 11.16 -14.16 8.84
C ALA A 58 10.51 -12.94 9.48
N ARG A 59 11.17 -12.39 10.51
CA ARG A 59 10.72 -11.18 11.19
C ARG A 59 10.71 -9.99 10.23
N ILE A 60 11.80 -9.79 9.49
CA ILE A 60 11.91 -8.68 8.54
C ILE A 60 10.81 -8.77 7.47
N ALA A 61 10.62 -9.94 6.85
CA ALA A 61 9.60 -10.15 5.83
C ALA A 61 8.18 -9.89 6.35
N ASN A 62 7.87 -10.38 7.57
CA ASN A 62 6.58 -10.16 8.22
C ASN A 62 6.35 -8.67 8.53
N LYS A 63 7.33 -7.98 9.12
CA LYS A 63 7.22 -6.55 9.42
C LYS A 63 7.07 -5.71 8.16
N THR A 64 7.86 -5.96 7.11
CA THR A 64 7.70 -5.27 5.81
C THR A 64 6.30 -5.49 5.24
N THR A 65 5.81 -6.73 5.23
CA THR A 65 4.47 -7.08 4.73
C THR A 65 3.36 -6.38 5.50
N THR A 66 3.41 -6.45 6.84
CA THR A 66 2.40 -5.82 7.69
C THR A 66 2.45 -4.29 7.62
N ASN A 67 3.63 -3.67 7.52
CA ASN A 67 3.77 -2.23 7.28
C ASN A 67 3.09 -1.82 5.96
N VAL A 68 3.36 -2.56 4.88
CA VAL A 68 2.77 -2.31 3.57
C VAL A 68 1.25 -2.48 3.61
N PHE A 69 0.74 -3.57 4.17
CA PHE A 69 -0.71 -3.79 4.22
C PHE A 69 -1.44 -2.78 5.11
N LYS A 70 -0.88 -2.39 6.27
CA LYS A 70 -1.41 -1.31 7.10
C LYS A 70 -1.46 0.01 6.34
N TYR A 71 -0.42 0.33 5.56
CA TYR A 71 -0.41 1.52 4.70
C TYR A 71 -1.51 1.47 3.63
N LEU A 72 -1.61 0.36 2.89
CA LEU A 72 -2.60 0.19 1.82
C LEU A 72 -4.04 0.25 2.36
N GLN A 73 -4.32 -0.39 3.49
CA GLN A 73 -5.63 -0.31 4.14
C GLN A 73 -5.96 1.10 4.64
N LYS A 74 -4.98 1.82 5.19
CA LYS A 74 -5.15 3.21 5.65
C LYS A 74 -5.58 4.15 4.52
N ILE A 75 -5.17 3.88 3.27
CA ILE A 75 -5.59 4.65 2.09
C ILE A 75 -6.81 4.04 1.37
N GLY A 76 -7.48 3.06 1.99
CA GLY A 76 -8.75 2.51 1.52
C GLY A 76 -8.65 1.33 0.56
N LEU A 77 -7.46 0.72 0.39
CA LEU A 77 -7.31 -0.47 -0.46
C LEU A 77 -7.58 -1.75 0.32
N GLU A 78 -8.46 -2.59 -0.21
CA GLU A 78 -8.83 -3.86 0.41
C GLU A 78 -7.71 -4.90 0.24
N THR A 79 -7.30 -5.49 1.37
CA THR A 79 -6.30 -6.57 1.42
C THR A 79 -6.83 -7.69 2.31
N HIS A 80 -6.23 -8.88 2.20
CA HIS A 80 -6.58 -9.98 3.09
C HIS A 80 -6.03 -9.82 4.51
N PHE A 81 -5.17 -8.83 4.78
CA PHE A 81 -4.55 -8.64 6.10
C PHE A 81 -5.60 -8.26 7.14
N VAL A 82 -5.54 -8.88 8.32
CA VAL A 82 -6.43 -8.58 9.45
C VAL A 82 -5.67 -7.86 10.54
N GLU A 83 -4.68 -8.54 11.12
CA GLU A 83 -3.83 -7.99 12.16
C GLU A 83 -2.49 -8.72 12.23
N GLU A 84 -1.52 -8.11 12.89
CA GLU A 84 -0.24 -8.73 13.20
C GLU A 84 -0.41 -9.62 14.44
N ALA A 85 0.10 -10.85 14.40
CA ALA A 85 -0.03 -11.81 15.51
C ALA A 85 1.25 -11.97 16.32
N SER A 86 2.41 -11.86 15.66
CA SER A 86 3.72 -11.91 16.29
C SER A 86 4.76 -11.23 15.39
N ASP A 87 6.03 -11.26 15.80
CA ASP A 87 7.12 -10.73 14.99
C ASP A 87 7.29 -11.44 13.64
N THR A 88 6.89 -12.71 13.52
CA THR A 88 7.03 -13.53 12.30
C THR A 88 5.70 -13.92 11.65
N ASP A 89 4.59 -13.62 12.32
CA ASP A 89 3.27 -14.08 11.91
C ASP A 89 2.26 -12.93 11.79
N PHE A 90 1.34 -13.07 10.84
CA PHE A 90 0.15 -12.22 10.75
C PHE A 90 -1.10 -13.04 10.45
N ILE A 91 -2.25 -12.48 10.79
CA ILE A 91 -3.55 -13.09 10.52
C ILE A 91 -4.14 -12.46 9.27
N ALA A 92 -4.65 -13.31 8.40
CA ALA A 92 -5.26 -12.91 7.14
C ALA A 92 -6.62 -13.58 6.93
N ARG A 93 -7.50 -12.93 6.18
CA ARG A 93 -8.71 -13.54 5.62
C ARG A 93 -8.30 -14.72 4.75
N LYS A 94 -8.95 -15.86 4.97
CA LYS A 94 -8.74 -17.07 4.17
C LYS A 94 -9.22 -16.82 2.75
N CYS A 95 -8.36 -17.11 1.77
CA CYS A 95 -8.64 -16.92 0.36
C CYS A 95 -8.31 -18.18 -0.44
N GLN A 96 -9.03 -18.41 -1.54
CA GLN A 96 -8.53 -19.24 -2.65
C GLN A 96 -7.69 -18.34 -3.56
N MET A 97 -6.40 -18.65 -3.69
CA MET A 97 -5.47 -17.83 -4.47
C MET A 97 -5.69 -18.03 -5.97
N ILE A 98 -5.75 -16.94 -6.73
CA ILE A 98 -5.77 -17.02 -8.19
C ILE A 98 -4.32 -17.17 -8.66
N PRO A 99 -3.97 -18.17 -9.51
CA PRO A 99 -2.60 -18.55 -9.82
C PRO A 99 -1.96 -17.63 -10.88
N ILE A 100 -2.08 -16.31 -10.69
CA ILE A 100 -1.54 -15.28 -11.57
C ILE A 100 -0.69 -14.31 -10.75
N GLU A 101 0.54 -14.11 -11.19
CA GLU A 101 1.42 -13.06 -10.72
C GLU A 101 1.15 -11.78 -11.51
N TRP A 102 0.76 -10.71 -10.82
CA TRP A 102 0.48 -9.42 -11.42
C TRP A 102 1.68 -8.50 -11.23
N VAL A 103 2.37 -8.18 -12.32
CA VAL A 103 3.57 -7.35 -12.29
C VAL A 103 3.27 -5.96 -12.81
N ALA A 104 3.62 -4.95 -12.01
CA ALA A 104 3.60 -3.55 -12.44
C ALA A 104 5.03 -3.03 -12.59
N ARG A 105 5.30 -2.25 -13.66
CA ARG A 105 6.61 -1.64 -13.91
C ARG A 105 6.52 -0.16 -14.18
N ARG A 106 7.35 0.63 -13.51
CA ARG A 106 7.66 2.00 -13.92
C ARG A 106 8.84 2.07 -14.87
N VAL A 107 9.83 1.21 -14.68
CA VAL A 107 11.09 1.24 -15.42
C VAL A 107 11.38 -0.13 -16.04
N ALA A 108 11.80 -0.14 -17.30
CA ALA A 108 12.20 -1.35 -18.01
C ALA A 108 13.54 -1.89 -17.46
N THR A 109 13.47 -3.09 -16.88
CA THR A 109 14.61 -3.85 -16.37
C THR A 109 14.27 -5.34 -16.35
N GLY A 110 15.23 -6.20 -15.99
CA GLY A 110 14.99 -7.61 -15.74
C GLY A 110 14.40 -8.35 -16.94
N SER A 111 13.36 -9.17 -16.67
CA SER A 111 12.77 -10.05 -17.67
C SER A 111 12.05 -9.29 -18.79
N PHE A 112 11.63 -8.03 -18.57
CA PHE A 112 11.03 -7.20 -19.62
C PHE A 112 12.02 -6.97 -20.77
N LEU A 113 13.28 -6.63 -20.47
CA LEU A 113 14.31 -6.38 -21.48
C LEU A 113 14.65 -7.64 -22.29
N LYS A 114 14.62 -8.82 -21.64
CA LYS A 114 14.83 -10.11 -22.32
C LYS A 114 13.73 -10.40 -23.35
N ARG A 115 12.47 -10.12 -23.00
CA ARG A 115 11.32 -10.32 -23.88
C ARG A 115 11.15 -9.24 -24.95
N ASN A 116 11.77 -8.07 -24.76
CA ASN A 116 11.66 -6.91 -25.66
C ASN A 116 13.05 -6.41 -26.11
N PRO A 117 13.76 -7.17 -26.96
CA PRO A 117 15.05 -6.73 -27.50
C PRO A 117 14.94 -5.36 -28.18
N GLY A 118 15.91 -4.48 -27.93
CA GLY A 118 15.94 -3.12 -28.46
C GLY A 118 15.40 -2.05 -27.50
N VAL A 119 14.66 -2.43 -26.46
CA VAL A 119 14.29 -1.47 -25.40
C VAL A 119 15.51 -1.23 -24.49
N PRO A 120 15.91 0.03 -24.23
CA PRO A 120 17.05 0.30 -23.36
C PRO A 120 16.69 0.08 -21.88
N GLN A 121 17.67 -0.39 -21.09
CA GLN A 121 17.59 -0.39 -19.64
C GLN A 121 17.32 1.04 -19.14
N GLY A 122 16.33 1.20 -18.26
CA GLY A 122 15.96 2.53 -17.73
C GLY A 122 14.83 3.21 -18.48
N TYR A 123 14.32 2.64 -19.59
CA TYR A 123 13.12 3.16 -20.25
C TYR A 123 11.97 3.29 -19.25
N ARG A 124 11.36 4.48 -19.17
CA ARG A 124 10.29 4.78 -18.22
C ARG A 124 8.93 4.65 -18.91
N PHE A 125 8.01 3.93 -18.29
CA PHE A 125 6.61 3.90 -18.70
C PHE A 125 5.85 5.05 -18.02
N ASP A 126 5.11 5.86 -18.78
CA ASP A 126 4.30 6.96 -18.24
C ASP A 126 3.15 6.45 -17.38
N GLU A 127 2.56 5.34 -17.80
CA GLU A 127 1.60 4.53 -17.05
C GLU A 127 2.28 3.23 -16.59
N PRO A 128 2.07 2.75 -15.35
CA PRO A 128 2.66 1.49 -14.92
C PRO A 128 2.30 0.36 -15.89
N LYS A 129 3.31 -0.26 -16.52
CA LYS A 129 3.10 -1.39 -17.41
C LYS A 129 2.66 -2.59 -16.57
N ILE A 130 1.45 -3.08 -16.81
CA ILE A 130 0.91 -4.27 -16.16
C ILE A 130 1.14 -5.50 -17.05
N GLU A 131 1.70 -6.56 -16.48
CA GLU A 131 1.92 -7.86 -17.10
C GLU A 131 1.39 -8.96 -16.16
N MET A 132 0.96 -10.10 -16.72
CA MET A 132 0.45 -11.24 -15.97
C MET A 132 1.29 -12.47 -16.26
N PHE A 133 1.62 -13.26 -15.24
CA PHE A 133 2.37 -14.50 -15.39
C PHE A 133 1.63 -15.62 -14.67
N PHE A 134 1.37 -16.72 -15.36
CA PHE A 134 0.71 -17.87 -14.76
C PHE A 134 1.69 -18.62 -13.86
N LYS A 135 1.27 -18.95 -12.63
CA LYS A 135 2.13 -19.64 -11.66
C LYS A 135 2.32 -21.09 -12.08
N ASP A 136 3.50 -21.39 -12.61
CA ASP A 136 3.92 -22.70 -13.08
C ASP A 136 5.45 -22.78 -13.00
N ASP A 137 5.93 -23.22 -11.83
CA ASP A 137 7.36 -23.40 -11.54
C ASP A 137 8.05 -24.32 -12.58
N ALA A 138 7.32 -25.26 -13.22
CA ALA A 138 7.87 -26.18 -14.20
C ALA A 138 8.13 -25.53 -15.57
N ASN A 139 7.44 -24.42 -15.86
CA ASN A 139 7.52 -23.69 -17.12
C ASN A 139 7.99 -22.23 -16.93
N ASP A 140 8.71 -21.96 -15.82
CA ASP A 140 9.28 -20.65 -15.48
C ASP A 140 8.27 -19.49 -15.48
N ASP A 141 7.06 -19.74 -14.97
CA ASP A 141 5.96 -18.78 -14.84
C ASP A 141 5.67 -18.01 -16.15
N PRO A 142 5.08 -18.66 -17.17
CA PRO A 142 4.91 -18.08 -18.50
C PRO A 142 4.00 -16.84 -18.48
N GLN A 143 4.32 -15.85 -19.31
CA GLN A 143 3.48 -14.66 -19.47
C GLN A 143 2.13 -15.03 -20.09
N TYR A 144 1.04 -14.56 -19.49
CA TYR A 144 -0.31 -14.73 -19.99
C TYR A 144 -0.89 -13.40 -20.49
N SER A 145 -1.72 -13.48 -21.54
CA SER A 145 -2.62 -12.42 -21.98
C SER A 145 -3.97 -12.48 -21.26
N ASP A 146 -4.80 -11.44 -21.44
CA ASP A 146 -6.16 -11.40 -20.89
C ASP A 146 -7.00 -12.55 -21.41
N GLU A 147 -6.89 -12.83 -22.71
CA GLU A 147 -7.61 -13.90 -23.39
C GLU A 147 -7.21 -15.27 -22.86
N GLN A 148 -5.93 -15.48 -22.52
CA GLN A 148 -5.48 -16.75 -21.92
C GLN A 148 -6.08 -16.95 -20.53
N ILE A 149 -6.12 -15.91 -19.70
CA ILE A 149 -6.75 -15.99 -18.36
C ILE A 149 -8.27 -16.22 -18.49
N GLU A 150 -8.94 -15.54 -19.42
CA GLU A 150 -10.37 -15.72 -19.67
C GLU A 150 -10.69 -17.14 -20.18
N CYS A 151 -9.88 -17.66 -21.12
CA CYS A 151 -10.04 -19.01 -21.67
C CYS A 151 -9.78 -20.10 -20.63
N ALA A 152 -8.97 -19.83 -19.60
CA ALA A 152 -8.73 -20.76 -18.51
C ALA A 152 -9.98 -21.00 -17.64
N LYS A 153 -11.00 -20.13 -17.72
CA LYS A 153 -12.28 -20.26 -17.01
C LYS A 153 -12.11 -20.54 -15.52
N PHE A 154 -11.15 -19.85 -14.89
CA PHE A 154 -10.92 -19.99 -13.46
C PHE A 154 -12.16 -19.60 -12.66
N GLU A 155 -12.43 -20.35 -11.59
CA GLU A 155 -13.49 -20.07 -10.63
C GLU A 155 -12.97 -20.35 -9.22
N PHE A 156 -13.07 -19.36 -8.33
CA PHE A 156 -12.59 -19.45 -6.95
C PHE A 156 -13.67 -18.94 -5.99
N ASN A 157 -14.04 -19.73 -4.99
CA ASN A 157 -15.13 -19.44 -4.05
C ASN A 157 -16.41 -18.92 -4.74
N GLY A 158 -16.78 -19.54 -5.87
CA GLY A 158 -17.96 -19.19 -6.67
C GLY A 158 -17.82 -17.93 -7.54
N VAL A 159 -16.65 -17.29 -7.56
CA VAL A 159 -16.35 -16.13 -8.41
C VAL A 159 -15.60 -16.60 -9.66
N LYS A 160 -16.23 -16.42 -10.82
CA LYS A 160 -15.60 -16.66 -12.13
C LYS A 160 -14.66 -15.51 -12.48
N ILE A 161 -13.45 -15.82 -12.92
CA ILE A 161 -12.46 -14.82 -13.31
C ILE A 161 -12.64 -14.51 -14.80
N GLY A 162 -13.56 -13.59 -15.09
CA GLY A 162 -13.83 -13.10 -16.44
C GLY A 162 -13.17 -11.75 -16.72
N LYS A 163 -13.58 -11.13 -17.82
CA LYS A 163 -13.06 -9.81 -18.26
C LYS A 163 -13.15 -8.74 -17.17
N SER A 164 -14.26 -8.72 -16.42
CA SER A 164 -14.50 -7.74 -15.36
C SER A 164 -13.51 -7.90 -14.20
N GLU A 165 -13.26 -9.12 -13.77
CA GLU A 165 -12.36 -9.46 -12.67
C GLU A 165 -10.89 -9.22 -13.06
N ILE A 166 -10.51 -9.60 -14.29
CA ILE A 166 -9.19 -9.27 -14.87
C ILE A 166 -8.98 -7.75 -14.88
N SER A 167 -9.97 -7.01 -15.39
CA SER A 167 -9.92 -5.54 -15.44
C SER A 167 -9.82 -4.91 -14.06
N LEU A 168 -10.53 -5.45 -13.06
CA LEU A 168 -10.44 -5.03 -11.67
C LEU A 168 -9.03 -5.25 -11.12
N MET A 169 -8.47 -6.45 -11.24
CA MET A 169 -7.14 -6.78 -10.73
C MET A 169 -6.04 -5.94 -11.39
N LYS A 170 -6.14 -5.64 -12.69
CA LYS A 170 -5.23 -4.69 -13.36
C LYS A 170 -5.30 -3.28 -12.77
N ARG A 171 -6.51 -2.76 -12.56
CA ARG A 171 -6.71 -1.44 -11.95
C ARG A 171 -6.16 -1.42 -10.53
N MET A 172 -6.48 -2.43 -9.71
CA MET A 172 -5.95 -2.57 -8.36
C MET A 172 -4.42 -2.61 -8.39
N THR A 173 -3.81 -3.40 -9.26
CA THR A 173 -2.34 -3.52 -9.39
C THR A 173 -1.71 -2.15 -9.70
N SER A 174 -2.28 -1.40 -10.65
CA SER A 174 -1.81 -0.05 -10.99
C SER A 174 -1.95 0.93 -9.82
N VAL A 175 -3.08 0.92 -9.11
CA VAL A 175 -3.33 1.80 -7.95
C VAL A 175 -2.38 1.46 -6.79
N ILE A 176 -2.22 0.18 -6.46
CA ILE A 176 -1.28 -0.29 -5.42
C ILE A 176 0.14 0.14 -5.80
N PHE A 177 0.55 -0.06 -7.06
CA PHE A 177 1.89 0.31 -7.51
C PHE A 177 2.14 1.80 -7.34
N ARG A 178 1.21 2.66 -7.79
CA ARG A 178 1.31 4.12 -7.65
C ARG A 178 1.33 4.57 -6.19
N ALA A 179 0.53 3.94 -5.34
CA ALA A 179 0.50 4.24 -3.92
C ALA A 179 1.83 3.93 -3.23
N LEU A 180 2.43 2.77 -3.54
CA LEU A 180 3.73 2.37 -3.03
C LEU A 180 4.86 3.17 -3.65
N GLU A 181 4.80 3.49 -4.95
CA GLU A 181 5.75 4.37 -5.65
C GLU A 181 5.81 5.74 -4.96
N LYS A 182 4.65 6.32 -4.62
CA LYS A 182 4.58 7.59 -3.89
C LYS A 182 5.13 7.49 -2.46
N ALA A 183 4.89 6.37 -1.77
CA ALA A 183 5.42 6.14 -0.42
C ALA A 183 6.95 6.00 -0.44
N TRP A 184 7.49 5.21 -1.37
CA TRP A 184 8.92 5.04 -1.57
C TRP A 184 9.62 6.35 -1.96
N ASN A 185 8.99 7.17 -2.81
CA ASN A 185 9.56 8.46 -3.20
C ASN A 185 9.73 9.41 -2.00
N LYS A 186 8.82 9.38 -1.01
CA LYS A 186 8.98 10.15 0.24
C LYS A 186 10.18 9.66 1.08
N ALA A 187 10.56 8.41 0.91
CA ALA A 187 11.73 7.78 1.51
C ALA A 187 12.99 7.89 0.62
N ASP A 188 12.97 8.77 -0.39
CA ASP A 188 14.07 8.99 -1.34
C ASP A 188 14.51 7.72 -2.08
N CYS A 189 13.54 6.87 -2.40
CA CYS A 189 13.72 5.62 -3.11
C CYS A 189 12.77 5.53 -4.31
N ALA A 190 13.26 5.04 -5.44
CA ALA A 190 12.45 4.75 -6.60
C ALA A 190 11.94 3.30 -6.56
N LEU A 191 10.62 3.12 -6.57
CA LEU A 191 10.00 1.82 -6.85
C LEU A 191 10.02 1.56 -8.36
N ILE A 192 10.69 0.49 -8.76
CA ILE A 192 11.01 0.22 -10.18
C ILE A 192 9.97 -0.70 -10.81
N ASP A 193 9.73 -1.83 -10.15
CA ASP A 193 8.66 -2.77 -10.45
C ASP A 193 8.26 -3.52 -9.18
N MET A 194 7.08 -4.13 -9.21
CA MET A 194 6.60 -5.02 -8.14
C MET A 194 5.76 -6.14 -8.71
N LYS A 195 5.61 -7.21 -7.93
CA LYS A 195 4.72 -8.34 -8.16
C LYS A 195 3.74 -8.46 -7.00
N VAL A 196 2.47 -8.67 -7.31
CA VAL A 196 1.43 -8.97 -6.32
C VAL A 196 0.57 -10.15 -6.77
N GLU A 197 -0.13 -10.76 -5.82
CA GLU A 197 -1.07 -11.86 -6.05
C GLU A 197 -2.43 -11.52 -5.43
N TYR A 198 -3.50 -12.06 -6.01
CA TYR A 198 -4.86 -11.86 -5.53
C TYR A 198 -5.47 -13.18 -5.08
N GLY A 199 -6.45 -13.09 -4.20
CA GLY A 199 -7.26 -14.23 -3.79
C GLY A 199 -8.73 -13.85 -3.70
N VAL A 200 -9.59 -14.86 -3.79
CA VAL A 200 -11.03 -14.72 -3.52
C VAL A 200 -11.30 -15.19 -2.09
N THR A 201 -11.84 -14.32 -1.26
CA THR A 201 -12.20 -14.63 0.13
C THR A 201 -13.39 -15.58 0.20
N THR A 202 -13.68 -16.15 1.38
CA THR A 202 -14.81 -17.06 1.58
C THR A 202 -16.18 -16.43 1.31
N ASP A 203 -16.29 -15.10 1.42
CA ASP A 203 -17.46 -14.29 1.05
C ASP A 203 -17.44 -13.78 -0.40
N GLY A 204 -16.55 -14.30 -1.25
CA GLY A 204 -16.56 -14.03 -2.69
C GLY A 204 -15.98 -12.68 -3.11
N LYS A 205 -15.10 -12.07 -2.30
CA LYS A 205 -14.43 -10.80 -2.66
C LYS A 205 -13.02 -11.04 -3.18
N ILE A 206 -12.66 -10.38 -4.28
CA ILE A 206 -11.28 -10.32 -4.77
C ILE A 206 -10.52 -9.31 -3.92
N VAL A 207 -9.45 -9.76 -3.27
CA VAL A 207 -8.59 -8.91 -2.42
C VAL A 207 -7.12 -9.09 -2.78
N LEU A 208 -6.33 -8.05 -2.54
CA LEU A 208 -4.87 -8.19 -2.53
C LEU A 208 -4.49 -9.19 -1.44
N ALA A 209 -3.75 -10.23 -1.80
CA ALA A 209 -3.40 -11.32 -0.92
C ALA A 209 -1.89 -11.63 -0.99
N ASP A 210 -1.51 -12.79 -0.46
CA ASP A 210 -0.12 -13.21 -0.27
C ASP A 210 0.68 -12.23 0.63
N VAL A 211 1.87 -11.81 0.19
CA VAL A 211 2.77 -10.94 0.93
C VAL A 211 3.31 -9.88 -0.03
N ILE A 212 3.66 -8.72 0.50
CA ILE A 212 4.50 -7.73 -0.20
C ILE A 212 5.69 -7.44 0.71
N ASP A 213 6.76 -8.20 0.50
CA ASP A 213 8.02 -8.08 1.19
C ASP A 213 9.15 -7.63 0.25
N ASN A 214 10.38 -7.63 0.73
CA ASN A 214 11.54 -7.21 -0.07
C ASN A 214 11.93 -8.19 -1.20
N ASP A 215 11.20 -9.31 -1.35
CA ASP A 215 11.31 -10.23 -2.48
C ASP A 215 10.33 -9.86 -3.61
N SER A 216 9.37 -8.98 -3.32
CA SER A 216 8.20 -8.69 -4.15
C SER A 216 8.41 -7.49 -5.09
N TRP A 217 9.47 -6.69 -4.91
CA TRP A 217 9.73 -5.50 -5.72
C TRP A 217 11.20 -5.32 -6.10
N ARG A 218 11.46 -4.29 -6.90
CA ARG A 218 12.76 -3.64 -7.05
C ARG A 218 12.71 -2.21 -6.53
N VAL A 219 13.63 -1.86 -5.64
CA VAL A 219 13.69 -0.52 -5.02
C VAL A 219 15.11 0.02 -5.02
N TRP A 220 15.27 1.21 -5.61
CA TRP A 220 16.57 1.86 -5.82
C TRP A 220 16.63 3.21 -5.10
N PRO A 221 17.46 3.36 -4.05
CA PRO A 221 17.74 4.64 -3.43
C PRO A 221 18.18 5.68 -4.47
N HIS A 222 17.58 6.86 -4.44
CA HIS A 222 17.81 7.95 -5.40
C HIS A 222 17.65 7.55 -6.89
N GLY A 223 16.97 6.43 -7.17
CA GLY A 223 16.88 5.87 -8.52
C GLY A 223 18.16 5.19 -9.03
N ASP A 224 19.17 4.99 -8.18
CA ASP A 224 20.43 4.36 -8.57
C ASP A 224 20.39 2.84 -8.35
N LYS A 225 20.39 2.09 -9.45
CA LYS A 225 20.42 0.61 -9.43
C LYS A 225 21.60 0.03 -8.64
N ARG A 226 22.73 0.73 -8.56
CA ARG A 226 23.92 0.27 -7.81
C ARG A 226 23.65 0.19 -6.31
N LEU A 227 22.66 0.93 -5.82
CA LEU A 227 22.27 0.99 -4.42
C LEU A 227 21.05 0.11 -4.11
N GLN A 228 20.66 -0.79 -5.01
CA GLN A 228 19.45 -1.62 -4.87
C GLN A 228 19.38 -2.31 -3.51
N LEU A 229 18.22 -2.17 -2.84
CA LEU A 229 17.99 -2.76 -1.51
C LEU A 229 17.25 -4.09 -1.58
N ASP A 230 16.69 -4.43 -2.73
CA ASP A 230 15.83 -5.59 -2.90
C ASP A 230 16.59 -6.88 -3.21
N LYS A 231 15.83 -7.98 -3.28
CA LYS A 231 16.32 -9.33 -3.58
C LYS A 231 17.14 -9.44 -4.87
N GLN A 232 17.02 -8.51 -5.82
CA GLN A 232 17.86 -8.52 -7.02
C GLN A 232 19.35 -8.52 -6.67
N PHE A 233 19.75 -7.91 -5.54
CA PHE A 233 21.12 -8.03 -5.01
C PHE A 233 21.56 -9.50 -4.85
N TYR A 234 20.73 -10.31 -4.19
CA TYR A 234 21.00 -11.74 -4.00
C TYR A 234 20.94 -12.57 -5.30
N ARG A 235 20.18 -12.11 -6.30
CA ARG A 235 20.17 -12.75 -7.63
C ARG A 235 21.44 -12.44 -8.41
N ASP A 236 22.00 -11.25 -8.23
CA ASP A 236 23.15 -10.75 -9.01
C ASP A 236 24.51 -11.21 -8.46
N ILE A 237 24.61 -11.55 -7.17
CA ILE A 237 25.85 -12.09 -6.61
C ILE A 237 26.22 -13.42 -7.28
N LYS A 238 27.49 -13.50 -7.72
CA LYS A 238 28.04 -14.70 -8.37
C LYS A 238 28.18 -15.85 -7.38
N GLU A 239 28.74 -15.55 -6.22
CA GLU A 239 28.96 -16.48 -5.11
C GLU A 239 28.28 -15.94 -3.85
N VAL A 240 27.71 -16.84 -3.05
CA VAL A 240 27.03 -16.48 -1.80
C VAL A 240 28.03 -16.63 -0.65
N THR A 241 28.61 -15.52 -0.20
CA THR A 241 29.49 -15.47 0.97
C THR A 241 28.72 -15.01 2.21
N ALA A 242 29.31 -15.19 3.41
CA ALA A 242 28.72 -14.72 4.66
C ALA A 242 28.54 -13.19 4.66
N GLU A 243 29.51 -12.46 4.13
CA GLU A 243 29.49 -10.99 4.02
C GLU A 243 28.38 -10.53 3.08
N ALA A 244 28.19 -11.22 1.94
CA ALA A 244 27.12 -10.91 1.01
C ALA A 244 25.73 -11.14 1.62
N LEU A 245 25.56 -12.20 2.41
CA LEU A 245 24.30 -12.46 3.15
C LEU A 245 24.06 -11.43 4.25
N GLN A 246 25.11 -11.00 4.96
CA GLN A 246 25.01 -9.94 5.96
C GLN A 246 24.61 -8.60 5.33
N GLN A 247 25.21 -8.24 4.19
CA GLN A 247 24.82 -7.04 3.45
C GLN A 247 23.36 -7.11 2.97
N LEU A 248 22.92 -8.27 2.47
CA LEU A 248 21.54 -8.47 2.06
C LEU A 248 20.57 -8.25 3.24
N ILE A 249 20.88 -8.80 4.42
CA ILE A 249 20.04 -8.60 5.60
C ILE A 249 20.01 -7.15 6.03
N SER A 250 21.15 -6.45 6.04
CA SER A 250 21.19 -5.01 6.31
C SER A 250 20.31 -4.21 5.34
N ASN A 251 20.29 -4.58 4.05
CA ASN A 251 19.40 -3.97 3.07
C ASN A 251 17.92 -4.23 3.40
N TYR A 252 17.59 -5.46 3.82
CA TYR A 252 16.23 -5.87 4.20
C TYR A 252 15.76 -5.15 5.47
N GLU A 253 16.62 -5.00 6.49
CA GLU A 253 16.34 -4.22 7.70
C GLU A 253 16.08 -2.76 7.37
N LYS A 254 16.92 -2.15 6.51
CA LYS A 254 16.69 -0.78 6.03
C LYS A 254 15.32 -0.64 5.37
N VAL A 255 14.92 -1.61 4.54
CA VAL A 255 13.58 -1.61 3.91
C VAL A 255 12.45 -1.76 4.94
N MET A 256 12.62 -2.62 5.95
CA MET A 256 11.67 -2.76 7.06
C MET A 256 11.47 -1.42 7.79
N ASP A 257 12.56 -0.72 8.10
CA ASP A 257 12.51 0.57 8.80
C ASP A 257 11.88 1.66 7.92
N LEU A 258 12.24 1.75 6.64
CA LEU A 258 11.65 2.72 5.71
C LEU A 258 10.13 2.48 5.52
N THR A 259 9.71 1.22 5.41
CA THR A 259 8.29 0.88 5.26
C THR A 259 7.47 1.17 6.52
N ALA A 260 8.07 1.13 7.71
CA ALA A 260 7.40 1.55 8.95
C ALA A 260 6.95 3.02 8.90
N GLY A 261 7.66 3.85 8.13
CA GLY A 261 7.31 5.25 7.89
C GLY A 261 6.17 5.48 6.89
N PHE A 262 5.69 4.47 6.16
CA PHE A 262 4.69 4.68 5.10
C PHE A 262 3.36 5.21 5.62
N THR A 263 2.97 4.82 6.82
CA THR A 263 1.75 5.32 7.46
C THR A 263 1.88 6.73 8.04
N SER A 264 3.10 7.27 8.11
CA SER A 264 3.38 8.62 8.60
C SER A 264 3.00 9.65 7.52
N GLY A 265 1.76 10.13 7.60
CA GLY A 265 1.26 11.19 6.74
C GLY A 265 1.83 12.57 7.16
N PRO A 266 1.99 13.51 6.23
CA PRO A 266 2.27 14.90 6.61
C PRO A 266 1.09 15.41 7.45
N LYS A 267 1.39 16.17 8.51
CA LYS A 267 0.36 16.89 9.25
C LYS A 267 -0.21 17.95 8.32
N CYS A 268 -1.51 17.94 8.09
CA CYS A 268 -2.22 18.96 7.33
C CYS A 268 -3.53 19.29 8.04
N GLN A 269 -4.03 20.51 7.81
CA GLN A 269 -5.22 21.00 8.47
C GLN A 269 -6.12 21.79 7.52
N ALA A 270 -7.42 21.77 7.81
CA ALA A 270 -8.45 22.56 7.16
C ALA A 270 -9.07 23.49 8.20
N VAL A 271 -8.90 24.80 8.02
CA VAL A 271 -9.51 25.82 8.88
C VAL A 271 -10.84 26.22 8.26
N ILE A 272 -11.92 25.76 8.87
CA ILE A 272 -13.30 25.98 8.44
C ILE A 272 -13.84 27.20 9.18
N ILE A 273 -14.05 28.30 8.46
CA ILE A 273 -14.56 29.55 9.01
C ILE A 273 -16.01 29.72 8.56
N MET A 274 -16.94 29.68 9.52
CA MET A 274 -18.36 29.85 9.24
C MET A 274 -18.85 31.26 9.59
N GLY A 275 -19.65 31.84 8.71
CA GLY A 275 -20.20 33.20 8.86
C GLY A 275 -21.23 33.33 9.99
N SER A 276 -21.86 32.22 10.37
CA SER A 276 -22.90 32.16 11.40
C SER A 276 -22.83 30.84 12.19
N PRO A 277 -23.09 30.85 13.51
CA PRO A 277 -23.25 29.61 14.29
C PRO A 277 -24.36 28.68 13.76
N ALA A 278 -25.33 29.23 13.00
CA ALA A 278 -26.41 28.43 12.40
C ALA A 278 -25.89 27.41 11.36
N ASP A 279 -24.70 27.65 10.79
CA ASP A 279 -24.11 26.82 9.75
C ASP A 279 -23.29 25.65 10.32
N LEU A 280 -23.22 25.51 11.65
CA LEU A 280 -22.39 24.54 12.35
C LEU A 280 -22.61 23.10 11.88
N THR A 281 -23.87 22.67 11.72
CA THR A 281 -24.19 21.31 11.27
C THR A 281 -23.64 21.01 9.87
N HIS A 282 -23.55 22.00 9.00
CA HIS A 282 -22.92 21.84 7.69
C HIS A 282 -21.39 21.73 7.82
N CYS A 283 -20.78 22.62 8.60
CA CYS A 283 -19.34 22.59 8.85
C CYS A 283 -18.88 21.30 9.55
N GLU A 284 -19.71 20.69 10.40
CA GLU A 284 -19.43 19.39 11.01
C GLU A 284 -19.37 18.26 9.97
N LYS A 285 -20.17 18.32 8.90
CA LYS A 285 -20.08 17.37 7.78
C LYS A 285 -18.75 17.54 7.03
N ILE A 286 -18.35 18.78 6.75
CA ILE A 286 -17.04 19.08 6.14
C ILE A 286 -15.92 18.54 7.04
N ALA A 287 -15.97 18.83 8.34
CA ALA A 287 -15.00 18.36 9.31
C ALA A 287 -14.94 16.82 9.37
N GLY A 288 -16.08 16.13 9.30
CA GLY A 288 -16.15 14.67 9.20
C GLY A 288 -15.44 14.13 7.96
N SER A 289 -15.69 14.72 6.80
CA SER A 289 -15.01 14.38 5.54
C SER A 289 -13.50 14.64 5.61
N CYS A 290 -13.07 15.77 6.18
CA CYS A 290 -11.65 16.05 6.42
C CYS A 290 -10.99 14.97 7.27
N LYS A 291 -11.62 14.59 8.40
CA LYS A 291 -11.11 13.53 9.30
C LYS A 291 -11.00 12.19 8.58
N ALA A 292 -11.99 11.82 7.77
CA ALA A 292 -11.98 10.58 6.98
C ALA A 292 -10.81 10.54 5.98
N LEU A 293 -10.38 11.71 5.49
CA LEU A 293 -9.21 11.87 4.61
C LEU A 293 -7.88 12.08 5.36
N GLY A 294 -7.89 12.07 6.70
CA GLY A 294 -6.70 12.29 7.52
C GLY A 294 -6.26 13.76 7.62
N ILE A 295 -7.12 14.71 7.28
CA ILE A 295 -6.91 16.16 7.41
C ILE A 295 -7.48 16.62 8.75
N THR A 296 -6.74 17.43 9.52
CA THR A 296 -7.20 17.94 10.82
C THR A 296 -8.15 19.13 10.63
N PRO A 297 -9.47 19.02 10.89
CA PRO A 297 -10.36 20.16 10.77
C PRO A 297 -10.28 21.05 12.02
N ILE A 298 -10.36 22.36 11.83
CA ILE A 298 -10.44 23.37 12.89
C ILE A 298 -11.60 24.30 12.56
N LEU A 299 -12.56 24.41 13.46
CA LEU A 299 -13.79 25.20 13.25
C LEU A 299 -13.66 26.56 13.94
N HIS A 300 -14.00 27.62 13.21
CA HIS A 300 -14.15 28.97 13.73
C HIS A 300 -15.48 29.57 13.29
N VAL A 301 -16.02 30.49 14.10
CA VAL A 301 -17.15 31.32 13.72
C VAL A 301 -16.63 32.76 13.57
N SER A 302 -16.77 33.34 12.40
CA SER A 302 -16.41 34.75 12.16
C SER A 302 -17.12 35.28 10.94
N SER A 303 -17.54 36.55 10.98
CA SER A 303 -18.28 37.19 9.90
C SER A 303 -17.46 38.30 9.27
N ALA A 304 -17.20 38.22 7.97
CA ALA A 304 -16.56 39.31 7.24
C ALA A 304 -17.34 40.63 7.27
N HIS A 305 -18.65 40.60 7.57
CA HIS A 305 -19.50 41.78 7.66
C HIS A 305 -19.64 42.35 9.08
N LYS A 306 -19.51 41.52 10.11
CA LYS A 306 -19.75 41.93 11.52
C LYS A 306 -18.47 41.94 12.36
N THR A 307 -17.55 41.03 12.08
CA THR A 307 -16.31 40.81 12.84
C THR A 307 -15.10 40.69 11.91
N THR A 308 -15.00 41.54 10.89
CA THR A 308 -13.94 41.50 9.86
C THR A 308 -12.53 41.39 10.45
N ARG A 309 -12.22 42.18 11.49
CA ARG A 309 -10.90 42.15 12.15
C ARG A 309 -10.59 40.79 12.78
N GLU A 310 -11.59 40.14 13.35
CA GLU A 310 -11.45 38.80 13.91
C GLU A 310 -11.17 37.78 12.81
N SER A 311 -11.86 37.86 11.67
CA SER A 311 -11.60 36.99 10.52
C SER A 311 -10.15 37.09 10.05
N LEU A 312 -9.60 38.31 9.98
CA LEU A 312 -8.20 38.54 9.62
C LEU A 312 -7.21 38.03 10.69
N ASN A 313 -7.55 38.18 11.97
CA ASN A 313 -6.72 37.63 13.06
C ASN A 313 -6.69 36.10 13.06
N ILE A 314 -7.81 35.46 12.72
CA ILE A 314 -7.87 34.01 12.53
C ILE A 314 -6.92 33.59 11.41
N LEU A 315 -6.96 34.26 10.24
CA LEU A 315 -6.04 33.98 9.14
C LEU A 315 -4.58 34.10 9.56
N ALA A 316 -4.19 35.23 10.16
CA ALA A 316 -2.82 35.50 10.57
C ALA A 316 -2.25 34.41 11.51
N LYS A 317 -3.10 33.80 12.36
CA LYS A 317 -2.70 32.68 13.23
C LYS A 317 -2.24 31.44 12.44
N TYR A 318 -2.79 31.21 11.25
CA TYR A 318 -2.55 30.01 10.46
C TYR A 318 -1.55 30.20 9.33
N GLU A 319 -1.34 31.43 8.89
CA GLU A 319 -0.32 31.77 7.88
C GLU A 319 1.11 31.49 8.35
N ASP A 320 1.40 31.71 9.64
CA ASP A 320 2.74 31.53 10.22
C ASP A 320 2.94 30.13 10.83
N THR A 321 2.21 29.12 10.34
CA THR A 321 2.33 27.75 10.84
C THR A 321 3.11 26.85 9.89
N ALA A 322 3.95 25.98 10.45
CA ALA A 322 4.64 24.93 9.70
C ALA A 322 3.71 23.81 9.19
N VAL A 323 2.40 23.90 9.46
CA VAL A 323 1.39 22.90 9.05
C VAL A 323 0.70 23.40 7.79
N PRO A 324 0.84 22.70 6.65
CA PRO A 324 0.08 23.02 5.43
C PRO A 324 -1.42 23.15 5.73
N THR A 325 -1.97 24.33 5.38
CA THR A 325 -3.33 24.74 5.75
C THR A 325 -4.13 25.14 4.51
N VAL A 326 -5.37 24.67 4.44
CA VAL A 326 -6.41 25.18 3.53
C VAL A 326 -7.47 25.90 4.36
N ILE A 327 -7.95 27.04 3.88
CA ILE A 327 -9.10 27.74 4.46
C ILE A 327 -10.36 27.32 3.71
N ILE A 328 -11.41 26.97 4.46
CA ILE A 328 -12.74 26.69 3.90
C ILE A 328 -13.69 27.76 4.46
N ALA A 329 -14.16 28.64 3.59
CA ALA A 329 -15.12 29.68 3.94
C ALA A 329 -16.54 29.12 3.76
N VAL A 330 -17.36 29.21 4.81
CA VAL A 330 -18.77 28.77 4.77
C VAL A 330 -19.65 29.96 5.12
N ALA A 331 -20.40 30.45 4.15
CA ALA A 331 -21.36 31.52 4.36
C ALA A 331 -22.56 31.37 3.43
N GLY A 332 -23.76 31.53 3.98
CA GLY A 332 -24.98 31.62 3.18
C GLY A 332 -25.29 33.04 2.70
N ARG A 333 -26.23 33.16 1.76
CA ARG A 333 -26.72 34.42 1.19
C ARG A 333 -25.62 35.18 0.42
N SER A 334 -25.48 36.49 0.63
CA SER A 334 -24.42 37.29 0.02
C SER A 334 -23.09 36.96 0.69
N ASN A 335 -22.33 36.05 0.10
CA ASN A 335 -21.07 35.59 0.65
C ASN A 335 -19.95 36.62 0.46
N GLY A 336 -19.72 37.45 1.49
CA GLY A 336 -18.52 38.28 1.58
C GLY A 336 -17.35 37.59 2.29
N LEU A 337 -17.54 36.41 2.88
CA LEU A 337 -16.53 35.77 3.73
C LEU A 337 -15.40 35.19 2.89
N GLY A 338 -15.71 34.35 1.89
CA GLY A 338 -14.70 33.78 0.99
C GLY A 338 -13.83 34.84 0.31
N PRO A 339 -14.41 35.84 -0.38
CA PRO A 339 -13.65 36.91 -1.04
C PRO A 339 -12.77 37.73 -0.11
N VAL A 340 -13.25 38.08 1.09
CA VAL A 340 -12.46 38.83 2.07
C VAL A 340 -11.28 38.00 2.56
N LEU A 341 -11.49 36.71 2.85
CA LEU A 341 -10.41 35.84 3.28
C LEU A 341 -9.37 35.67 2.16
N ALA A 342 -9.81 35.34 0.95
CA ALA A 342 -8.95 35.12 -0.22
C ALA A 342 -8.12 36.36 -0.59
N GLY A 343 -8.68 37.56 -0.45
CA GLY A 343 -7.96 38.81 -0.72
C GLY A 343 -6.90 39.18 0.33
N ASN A 344 -6.87 38.50 1.48
CA ASN A 344 -6.00 38.84 2.61
C ASN A 344 -5.10 37.68 3.08
N THR A 345 -5.01 36.58 2.31
CA THR A 345 -4.10 35.48 2.65
C THR A 345 -3.40 34.90 1.42
N THR A 346 -2.23 34.31 1.65
CA THR A 346 -1.53 33.49 0.64
C THR A 346 -1.94 32.01 0.70
N LEU A 347 -2.71 31.62 1.72
CA LEU A 347 -3.24 30.27 1.84
C LEU A 347 -4.35 30.03 0.81
N PRO A 348 -4.50 28.80 0.29
CA PRO A 348 -5.62 28.46 -0.57
C PRO A 348 -6.95 28.60 0.21
N VAL A 349 -7.88 29.36 -0.38
CA VAL A 349 -9.24 29.55 0.15
C VAL A 349 -10.22 28.83 -0.78
N VAL A 350 -11.04 27.95 -0.21
CA VAL A 350 -12.14 27.27 -0.88
C VAL A 350 -13.44 27.85 -0.34
N ASP A 351 -14.32 28.25 -1.25
CA ASP A 351 -15.62 28.80 -0.89
C ASP A 351 -16.71 27.72 -0.98
N ASP A 352 -17.50 27.59 0.07
CA ASP A 352 -18.63 26.65 0.16
C ASP A 352 -19.90 27.44 0.50
N GLU A 353 -20.56 27.94 -0.56
CA GLU A 353 -21.76 28.75 -0.47
C GLU A 353 -22.98 27.89 -0.12
N LEU A 354 -23.64 28.26 0.97
CA LEU A 354 -24.90 27.64 1.37
C LEU A 354 -26.06 28.27 0.58
N SER A 355 -26.70 27.44 -0.26
CA SER A 355 -27.90 27.79 -1.05
C SER A 355 -29.14 27.98 -0.20
#